data_AF-A0A7S1D5R7-F1
#
_entry.id   AF-A0A7S1D5R7-F1
#
_cell.length_a   1.000
_cell.length_b   1.000
_cell.length_c   1.000
_cell.angle_alpha   90.00
_cell.angle_beta   90.00
_cell.angle_gamma   90.00
#
_symmetry.space_group_name_H-M   'P 1'
#
loop_
_entity.id
_entity.type
_entity.pdbx_description
1 polymer ?
#
loop_
_entity_poly.entity_id
_entity_poly.type
_entity_poly.pdbx_seq_one_letter_code
_entity_poly.pdbx_strand_id
1 'polypeptide(L)'
;RRGTGMLTLAESRAILETYLQSNGLLEDPCEVQLDGPLIDALYGKKNHQSAPDVLSRKDMTDRWVSKMEGAYAIVEMPGNTILRLSRGSPPKVSMEVSMRSGRKFVTRLRGMEEYGIDGVDLCREVSKRFALSGGVETDPATQKLPKKGDVELVFQGHLVEELSALLTGAEKLTSHGGAKNSPYCIPKQSIQVTLRKGVPAKKKK
;
A
#
# COMPACT_ATOMS: atom_id res chain seq x y z
N ARG A 1 1.15 -1.44 -20.82
CA ARG A 1 0.16 -0.70 -20.01
C ARG A 1 -0.89 0.03 -20.85
N ARG A 2 -0.59 0.58 -22.03
CA ARG A 2 -1.64 1.15 -22.92
C ARG A 2 -2.70 0.08 -23.22
N GLY A 3 -3.98 0.41 -23.03
CA GLY A 3 -5.11 -0.48 -23.31
C GLY A 3 -5.69 -1.27 -22.11
N THR A 4 -5.11 -1.20 -20.90
CA THR A 4 -5.63 -1.96 -19.74
C THR A 4 -6.77 -1.25 -18.98
N GLY A 5 -7.23 -0.08 -19.45
CA GLY A 5 -8.24 0.73 -18.79
C GLY A 5 -7.83 1.31 -17.44
N MET A 6 -6.55 1.19 -17.04
CA MET A 6 -6.04 1.66 -15.75
C MET A 6 -5.05 2.81 -15.92
N LEU A 7 -5.52 3.99 -15.54
CA LEU A 7 -4.81 5.26 -15.67
C LEU A 7 -4.06 5.59 -14.38
N THR A 8 -2.89 6.23 -14.51
CA THR A 8 -2.28 6.96 -13.39
C THR A 8 -3.03 8.26 -13.13
N LEU A 9 -2.83 8.84 -11.94
CA LEU A 9 -3.34 10.18 -11.63
C LEU A 9 -2.82 11.26 -12.60
N ALA A 10 -1.59 11.11 -13.11
CA ALA A 10 -1.02 12.04 -14.08
C ALA A 10 -1.72 11.90 -15.45
N GLU A 11 -1.95 10.67 -15.91
CA GLU A 11 -2.67 10.41 -17.16
C GLU A 11 -4.13 10.85 -17.07
N SER A 12 -4.82 10.60 -15.94
CA SER A 12 -6.20 11.04 -15.76
C SER A 12 -6.35 12.56 -15.74
N ARG A 13 -5.39 13.27 -15.13
CA ARG A 13 -5.31 14.74 -15.17
C ARG A 13 -5.03 15.26 -16.58
N ALA A 14 -4.09 14.65 -17.29
CA ALA A 14 -3.76 15.04 -18.66
C ALA A 14 -4.96 14.86 -19.61
N ILE A 15 -5.73 13.77 -19.46
CA ILE A 15 -6.95 13.54 -20.25
C ILE A 15 -8.00 14.61 -19.94
N LEU A 16 -8.20 14.92 -18.65
CA LEU A 16 -9.12 15.98 -18.23
C LEU A 16 -8.72 17.35 -18.79
N GLU A 17 -7.43 17.69 -18.73
CA GLU A 17 -6.90 18.95 -19.27
C GLU A 17 -7.04 19.03 -20.79
N THR A 18 -6.77 17.94 -21.51
CA THR A 18 -6.95 17.88 -22.96
C THR A 18 -8.42 18.11 -23.33
N TYR A 19 -9.35 17.56 -22.56
CA TYR A 19 -10.78 17.74 -22.77
C TYR A 19 -11.24 19.19 -22.49
N LEU A 20 -10.71 19.82 -21.44
CA LEU A 20 -11.02 21.22 -21.15
C LEU A 20 -10.52 22.16 -22.25
N GLN A 21 -9.31 21.91 -22.76
CA GLN A 21 -8.73 22.68 -23.85
C GLN A 21 -9.50 22.49 -25.16
N SER A 22 -9.91 21.26 -25.48
CA SER A 22 -10.64 20.98 -26.72
C SER A 22 -12.01 21.64 -26.77
N ASN A 23 -12.65 21.81 -25.61
CA ASN A 23 -14.01 22.35 -25.52
C ASN A 23 -14.06 23.83 -25.11
N GLY A 24 -12.91 24.47 -24.90
CA GLY A 24 -12.84 25.89 -24.54
C GLY A 24 -13.47 26.23 -23.19
N LEU A 25 -13.52 25.28 -22.25
CA LEU A 25 -14.20 25.40 -20.94
C LEU A 25 -13.36 26.14 -19.89
N LEU A 26 -12.28 26.78 -20.32
CA LEU A 26 -11.33 27.50 -19.47
C LEU A 26 -11.60 29.00 -19.61
N GLU A 27 -12.31 29.57 -18.64
CA GLU A 27 -12.45 31.04 -18.54
C GLU A 27 -11.21 31.66 -17.89
N ASP A 28 -10.79 31.10 -16.76
CA ASP A 28 -9.63 31.55 -15.98
C ASP A 28 -8.66 30.38 -15.71
N PRO A 29 -7.37 30.64 -15.40
CA PRO A 29 -6.41 29.57 -15.12
C PRO A 29 -6.80 28.67 -13.92
N CYS A 30 -7.70 29.15 -13.07
CA CYS A 30 -8.13 28.50 -11.83
C CYS A 30 -9.59 28.04 -11.83
N GLU A 31 -10.41 28.49 -12.78
CA GLU A 31 -11.85 28.25 -12.81
C GLU A 31 -12.26 27.58 -14.12
N VAL A 32 -13.19 26.64 -14.02
CA VAL A 32 -13.66 25.84 -15.14
C VAL A 32 -15.18 25.92 -15.20
N GLN A 33 -15.69 26.27 -16.37
CA GLN A 33 -17.12 26.23 -16.64
C GLN A 33 -17.53 24.77 -16.89
N LEU A 34 -18.57 24.31 -16.20
CA LEU A 34 -18.99 22.91 -16.28
C LEU A 34 -19.97 22.70 -17.44
N ASP A 35 -19.61 21.81 -18.37
CA ASP A 35 -20.48 21.34 -19.44
C ASP A 35 -21.41 20.20 -18.95
N GLY A 36 -22.53 19.99 -19.62
CA GLY A 36 -23.52 18.93 -19.30
C GLY A 36 -22.92 17.53 -19.12
N PRO A 37 -21.98 17.07 -19.97
CA PRO A 37 -21.28 15.80 -19.78
C PRO A 37 -20.38 15.77 -18.54
N LEU A 38 -19.72 16.88 -18.20
CA LEU A 38 -18.89 16.98 -16.98
C LEU A 38 -19.76 16.97 -15.73
N ILE A 39 -20.90 17.68 -15.77
CA ILE A 39 -21.86 17.68 -14.66
C ILE A 39 -22.40 16.27 -14.44
N ASP A 40 -22.76 15.54 -15.50
CA ASP A 40 -23.23 14.16 -15.38
C ASP A 40 -22.13 13.25 -14.80
N ALA A 41 -20.89 13.39 -15.25
CA ALA A 41 -19.80 12.56 -14.75
C ALA A 41 -19.42 12.87 -13.28
N LEU A 42 -19.47 14.14 -12.86
CA LEU A 42 -19.06 14.57 -11.52
C LEU A 42 -20.18 14.46 -10.48
N TYR A 43 -21.41 14.84 -10.82
CA TYR A 43 -22.55 14.89 -9.88
C TYR A 43 -23.53 13.74 -10.09
N GLY A 44 -23.52 13.10 -11.25
CA GLY A 44 -24.49 12.08 -11.66
C GLY A 44 -25.82 12.67 -12.11
N LYS A 45 -26.51 11.97 -13.02
CA LYS A 45 -27.81 12.33 -13.62
C LYS A 45 -28.88 12.90 -12.67
N LYS A 46 -28.85 12.54 -11.38
CA LYS A 46 -29.86 12.94 -10.39
C LYS A 46 -29.59 14.29 -9.72
N ASN A 47 -28.36 14.80 -9.77
CA ASN A 47 -27.95 15.99 -9.00
C ASN A 47 -27.62 17.20 -9.89
N HIS A 48 -28.17 17.24 -11.11
CA HIS A 48 -27.94 18.35 -12.04
C HIS A 48 -28.32 19.71 -11.46
N GLN A 49 -29.35 19.77 -10.61
CA GLN A 49 -29.83 21.02 -9.98
C GLN A 49 -28.94 21.53 -8.84
N SER A 50 -28.03 20.70 -8.32
CA SER A 50 -27.11 21.07 -7.23
C SER A 50 -25.68 21.29 -7.73
N ALA A 51 -25.45 21.20 -9.04
CA ALA A 51 -24.14 21.46 -9.62
C ALA A 51 -23.93 22.98 -9.76
N PRO A 52 -22.82 23.54 -9.26
CA PRO A 52 -22.44 24.91 -9.55
C PRO A 52 -22.04 25.04 -11.03
N ASP A 53 -22.29 26.19 -11.64
CA ASP A 53 -21.91 26.44 -13.04
C ASP A 53 -20.40 26.63 -13.22
N VAL A 54 -19.73 27.13 -12.17
CA VAL A 54 -18.28 27.37 -12.12
C VAL A 54 -17.67 26.56 -10.98
N LEU A 55 -16.58 25.85 -11.28
CA LEU A 55 -15.86 25.02 -10.31
C LEU A 55 -14.35 25.29 -10.37
N SER A 56 -13.68 25.29 -9.22
CA SER A 56 -12.22 25.39 -9.19
C SER A 56 -11.57 24.16 -9.82
N ARG A 57 -10.48 24.36 -10.57
CA ARG A 57 -9.71 23.29 -11.21
C ARG A 57 -9.22 22.21 -10.23
N LYS A 58 -8.89 22.62 -8.99
CA LYS A 58 -8.47 21.69 -7.92
C LYS A 58 -9.63 20.80 -7.49
N ASP A 59 -10.76 21.40 -7.15
CA ASP A 59 -11.95 20.69 -6.69
C ASP A 59 -12.50 19.77 -7.77
N MET A 60 -12.49 20.21 -9.02
CA MET A 60 -12.88 19.37 -10.16
C MET A 60 -11.98 18.14 -10.27
N THR A 61 -10.66 18.33 -10.19
CA THR A 61 -9.70 17.22 -10.26
C THR A 61 -9.90 16.24 -9.12
N ASP A 62 -10.10 16.73 -7.90
CA ASP A 62 -10.28 15.88 -6.72
C ASP A 62 -11.60 15.10 -6.78
N ARG A 63 -12.68 15.73 -7.25
CA ARG A 63 -13.97 15.05 -7.48
C ARG A 63 -13.88 14.02 -8.61
N TRP A 64 -13.20 14.35 -9.70
CA TRP A 64 -12.98 13.45 -10.82
C TRP A 64 -12.24 12.18 -10.39
N VAL A 65 -11.15 12.34 -9.63
CA VAL A 65 -10.41 11.21 -9.05
C VAL A 65 -11.27 10.40 -8.08
N SER A 66 -12.11 11.07 -7.28
CA SER A 66 -13.00 10.40 -6.32
C SER A 66 -14.10 9.56 -6.98
N LYS A 67 -14.44 9.82 -8.24
CA LYS A 67 -15.39 9.01 -9.02
C LYS A 67 -14.76 7.79 -9.68
N MET A 68 -13.44 7.75 -9.78
CA MET A 68 -12.73 6.61 -10.36
C MET A 68 -12.67 5.43 -9.39
N GLU A 69 -12.71 4.22 -9.93
CA GLU A 69 -12.45 3.02 -9.15
C GLU A 69 -10.96 2.96 -8.77
N GLY A 70 -10.67 2.74 -7.49
CA GLY A 70 -9.30 2.54 -7.02
C GLY A 70 -8.66 1.33 -7.70
N ALA A 71 -7.40 1.45 -8.09
CA ALA A 71 -6.61 0.36 -8.63
C ALA A 71 -5.17 0.47 -8.17
N TYR A 72 -4.46 -0.65 -8.12
CA TYR A 72 -3.06 -0.71 -7.74
C TYR A 72 -2.24 -1.52 -8.73
N ALA A 73 -0.96 -1.18 -8.80
CA ALA A 73 0.05 -1.91 -9.53
C ALA A 73 1.18 -2.27 -8.57
N ILE A 74 1.51 -3.57 -8.50
CA ILE A 74 2.72 -4.05 -7.85
C ILE A 74 3.80 -4.08 -8.92
N VAL A 75 4.92 -3.44 -8.64
CA VAL A 75 6.01 -3.25 -9.58
C VAL A 75 7.29 -3.78 -8.95
N GLU A 76 8.07 -4.52 -9.74
CA GLU A 76 9.39 -5.01 -9.35
C GLU A 76 10.44 -3.92 -9.49
N MET A 77 11.32 -3.82 -8.50
CA MET A 77 12.45 -2.89 -8.46
C MET A 77 13.75 -3.68 -8.24
N PRO A 78 14.83 -3.45 -9.00
CA PRO A 78 14.98 -2.51 -10.13
C PRO A 78 14.52 -3.12 -11.46
N GLY A 79 13.63 -2.44 -12.19
CA GLY A 79 13.19 -2.92 -13.51
C GLY A 79 11.88 -2.34 -14.00
N ASN A 80 11.06 -1.77 -13.10
CA ASN A 80 9.75 -1.20 -13.39
C ASN A 80 8.79 -2.19 -14.09
N THR A 81 9.02 -3.49 -13.90
CA THR A 81 8.16 -4.56 -14.43
C THR A 81 6.91 -4.65 -13.58
N ILE A 82 5.73 -4.55 -14.21
CA ILE A 82 4.45 -4.68 -13.50
C ILE A 82 4.22 -6.17 -13.21
N LEU A 83 4.35 -6.57 -11.94
CA LEU A 83 4.11 -7.93 -11.47
C LEU A 83 2.61 -8.24 -11.39
N ARG A 84 1.83 -7.28 -10.87
CA ARG A 84 0.40 -7.44 -10.69
C ARG A 84 -0.31 -6.12 -10.89
N LEU A 85 -1.42 -6.17 -11.60
CA LEU A 85 -2.31 -5.05 -11.82
C LEU A 85 -3.71 -5.49 -11.40
N SER A 86 -4.30 -4.83 -10.42
CA SER A 86 -5.58 -5.25 -9.84
C SER A 86 -6.39 -4.05 -9.37
N ARG A 87 -7.71 -4.22 -9.38
CA ARG A 87 -8.66 -3.21 -8.87
C ARG A 87 -8.74 -3.30 -7.35
N GLY A 88 -9.12 -2.21 -6.72
CA GLY A 88 -9.27 -2.07 -5.28
C GLY A 88 -8.05 -1.50 -4.58
N SER A 89 -7.95 -1.83 -3.28
CA SER A 89 -6.90 -1.34 -2.40
C SER A 89 -5.61 -2.15 -2.56
N PRO A 90 -4.42 -1.54 -2.40
CA PRO A 90 -3.18 -2.29 -2.40
C PRO A 90 -3.13 -3.31 -1.24
N PRO A 91 -2.49 -4.47 -1.46
CA PRO A 91 -2.30 -5.50 -0.44
C PRO A 91 -1.56 -4.95 0.78
N LYS A 92 -1.99 -5.33 1.99
CA LYS A 92 -1.39 -4.84 3.23
C LYS A 92 -0.59 -5.94 3.91
N VAL A 93 0.64 -5.61 4.31
CA VAL A 93 1.48 -6.44 5.15
C VAL A 93 1.14 -6.14 6.60
N SER A 94 0.65 -7.13 7.34
CA SER A 94 0.35 -6.96 8.76
C SER A 94 1.50 -7.47 9.63
N MET A 95 1.95 -6.62 10.55
CA MET A 95 2.93 -6.94 11.57
C MET A 95 2.26 -6.85 12.94
N GLU A 96 2.24 -7.96 13.66
CA GLU A 96 1.62 -8.04 14.98
C GLU A 96 2.65 -8.42 16.03
N VAL A 97 2.73 -7.67 17.13
CA VAL A 97 3.57 -8.04 18.28
C VAL A 97 2.69 -8.48 19.44
N SER A 98 2.97 -9.66 19.96
CA SER A 98 2.32 -10.23 21.13
C SER A 98 3.32 -10.65 22.19
N MET A 99 2.89 -10.68 23.45
CA MET A 99 3.69 -11.11 24.59
C MET A 99 3.32 -12.56 24.91
N ARG A 100 4.29 -13.49 24.80
CA ARG A 100 4.05 -14.94 24.94
C ARG A 100 4.07 -15.39 26.41
N SER A 101 5.04 -14.90 27.18
CA SER A 101 5.19 -15.22 28.60
C SER A 101 6.19 -14.28 29.25
N GLY A 102 5.77 -13.53 30.28
CA GLY A 102 6.60 -12.47 30.87
C GLY A 102 7.15 -11.53 29.78
N ARG A 103 8.40 -11.06 29.92
CA ARG A 103 9.03 -10.11 28.96
C ARG A 103 9.42 -10.72 27.60
N LYS A 104 8.87 -11.88 27.21
CA LYS A 104 9.14 -12.51 25.91
C LYS A 104 8.11 -12.05 24.88
N PHE A 105 8.59 -11.30 23.90
CA PHE A 105 7.79 -10.83 22.76
C PHE A 105 7.91 -11.79 21.58
N VAL A 106 6.87 -11.84 20.78
CA VAL A 106 6.78 -12.59 19.52
C VAL A 106 6.22 -11.64 18.47
N THR A 107 6.92 -11.51 17.35
CA THR A 107 6.49 -10.72 16.20
C THR A 107 5.98 -11.64 15.10
N ARG A 108 4.73 -11.43 14.67
CA ARG A 108 4.06 -12.14 13.58
C ARG A 108 4.02 -11.23 12.35
N LEU A 109 4.30 -11.78 11.17
CA LEU A 109 4.28 -11.07 9.88
C LEU A 109 3.38 -11.84 8.90
N ARG A 110 2.43 -11.16 8.24
CA ARG A 110 1.51 -11.76 7.27
C ARG A 110 1.37 -10.88 6.01
N GLY A 111 0.99 -11.48 4.89
CA GLY A 111 0.71 -10.77 3.63
C GLY A 111 1.92 -10.56 2.71
N MET A 112 3.02 -11.30 2.94
CA MET A 112 4.23 -11.20 2.11
C MET A 112 4.07 -11.82 0.72
N GLU A 113 3.22 -12.84 0.60
CA GLU A 113 2.98 -13.55 -0.65
C GLU A 113 2.33 -12.67 -1.72
N GLU A 114 1.54 -11.66 -1.31
CA GLU A 114 0.89 -10.73 -2.24
C GLU A 114 1.91 -9.89 -3.02
N TYR A 115 3.12 -9.74 -2.48
CA TYR A 115 4.27 -9.07 -3.09
C TYR A 115 5.15 -10.02 -3.91
N GLY A 116 4.78 -11.31 -4.02
CA GLY A 116 5.58 -12.33 -4.71
C GLY A 116 6.79 -12.81 -3.91
N ILE A 117 6.82 -12.53 -2.60
CA ILE A 117 7.92 -12.93 -1.71
C ILE A 117 7.57 -14.25 -1.05
N ASP A 118 8.42 -15.26 -1.19
CA ASP A 118 8.27 -16.53 -0.48
C ASP A 118 8.52 -16.35 1.02
N GLY A 119 7.53 -16.69 1.83
CA GLY A 119 7.61 -16.61 3.28
C GLY A 119 8.68 -17.52 3.88
N VAL A 120 8.95 -18.69 3.29
CA VAL A 120 9.94 -19.64 3.81
C VAL A 120 11.35 -19.09 3.64
N ASP A 121 11.66 -18.59 2.46
CA ASP A 121 12.96 -17.98 2.16
C ASP A 121 13.17 -16.70 2.96
N LEU A 122 12.14 -15.85 3.07
CA LEU A 122 12.17 -14.67 3.92
C LEU A 122 12.45 -15.03 5.38
N CYS A 123 11.81 -16.08 5.91
CA CYS A 123 12.03 -16.53 7.28
C CYS A 123 13.48 -16.97 7.51
N ARG A 124 14.06 -17.71 6.56
CA ARG A 124 15.46 -18.15 6.60
C ARG A 124 16.42 -16.96 6.53
N GLU A 125 16.14 -16.00 5.66
CA GLU A 125 16.96 -14.80 5.51
C GLU A 125 16.92 -13.92 6.75
N VAL A 126 15.73 -13.64 7.29
CA VAL A 126 15.55 -12.87 8.53
C VAL A 126 16.24 -13.55 9.70
N SER A 127 16.04 -14.87 9.87
CA SER A 127 16.67 -15.64 10.95
C SER A 127 18.20 -15.56 10.88
N LYS A 128 18.77 -15.62 9.67
CA LYS A 128 20.22 -15.50 9.44
C LYS A 128 20.74 -14.08 9.65
N ARG A 129 20.04 -13.06 9.14
CA ARG A 129 20.45 -11.64 9.22
C ARG A 129 20.38 -11.08 10.62
N PHE A 130 19.39 -11.49 11.41
CA PHE A 130 19.18 -10.98 12.76
C PHE A 130 19.64 -11.95 13.86
N ALA A 131 20.11 -13.15 13.50
CA ALA A 131 20.51 -14.21 14.42
C ALA A 131 19.39 -14.58 15.42
N LEU A 132 18.20 -14.87 14.88
CA LEU A 132 16.98 -15.12 15.66
C LEU A 132 16.34 -16.45 15.28
N SER A 133 15.56 -17.01 16.20
CA SER A 133 14.67 -18.13 15.91
C SER A 133 13.39 -17.58 15.29
N GLY A 134 13.25 -17.83 13.99
CA GLY A 134 12.03 -17.65 13.21
C GLY A 134 11.40 -19.00 12.86
N GLY A 135 10.08 -19.04 12.78
CA GLY A 135 9.32 -20.19 12.31
C GLY A 135 8.23 -19.74 11.35
N VAL A 136 7.84 -20.63 10.46
CA VAL A 136 6.66 -20.45 9.62
C VAL A 136 5.51 -21.13 10.35
N GLU A 137 4.59 -20.35 10.91
CA GLU A 137 3.39 -20.86 11.57
C GLU A 137 2.22 -20.75 10.61
N THR A 138 1.41 -21.81 10.56
CA THR A 138 0.15 -21.83 9.82
C THR A 138 -0.95 -21.37 10.77
N ASP A 139 -1.82 -20.46 10.34
CA ASP A 139 -2.85 -19.78 11.14
C ASP A 139 -3.40 -20.62 12.33
N PRO A 140 -3.26 -20.15 13.59
CA PRO A 140 -3.77 -20.86 14.76
C PRO A 140 -5.31 -20.96 14.80
N ALA A 141 -6.05 -20.21 13.98
CA ALA A 141 -7.51 -20.24 13.98
C ALA A 141 -8.10 -21.45 13.24
N THR A 142 -7.38 -22.09 12.31
CA THR A 142 -7.98 -23.10 11.42
C THR A 142 -7.27 -24.46 11.37
N GLN A 143 -6.06 -24.63 11.95
CA GLN A 143 -5.31 -25.91 11.95
C GLN A 143 -5.27 -26.63 10.59
N LYS A 144 -5.38 -25.89 9.48
CA LYS A 144 -5.30 -26.42 8.12
C LYS A 144 -4.04 -25.86 7.47
N LEU A 145 -3.42 -26.66 6.59
CA LEU A 145 -2.33 -26.15 5.76
C LEU A 145 -2.78 -24.86 5.09
N PRO A 146 -1.92 -23.83 5.07
CA PRO A 146 -2.27 -22.51 4.59
C PRO A 146 -2.68 -22.65 3.13
N LYS A 147 -3.85 -22.12 2.80
CA LYS A 147 -4.14 -21.85 1.39
C LYS A 147 -3.08 -20.84 0.92
N LYS A 148 -2.67 -20.97 -0.34
CA LYS A 148 -1.79 -20.03 -1.03
C LYS A 148 -2.24 -18.60 -0.73
N GLY A 149 -1.54 -17.89 0.16
CA GLY A 149 -1.89 -16.55 0.67
C GLY A 149 -1.69 -16.36 2.17
N ASP A 150 -1.74 -17.42 2.99
CA ASP A 150 -1.88 -17.31 4.46
C ASP A 150 -0.66 -17.84 5.25
N VAL A 151 0.57 -17.57 4.79
CA VAL A 151 1.76 -17.87 5.59
C VAL A 151 1.99 -16.79 6.67
N GLU A 152 2.00 -17.21 7.94
CA GLU A 152 2.43 -16.36 9.05
C GLU A 152 3.88 -16.64 9.44
N LEU A 153 4.72 -15.62 9.40
CA LEU A 153 6.09 -15.72 9.90
C LEU A 153 6.14 -15.26 11.34
N VAL A 154 6.69 -16.11 12.20
CA VAL A 154 6.74 -15.90 13.64
C VAL A 154 8.19 -15.78 14.06
N PHE A 155 8.56 -14.64 14.62
CA PHE A 155 9.91 -14.37 15.08
C PHE A 155 9.93 -14.12 16.59
N GLN A 156 10.95 -14.65 17.27
CA GLN A 156 11.18 -14.37 18.68
C GLN A 156 11.78 -12.97 18.86
N GLY A 157 11.17 -12.15 19.72
CA GLY A 157 11.61 -10.80 20.02
C GLY A 157 10.65 -9.71 19.53
N HIS A 158 10.97 -8.46 19.87
CA HIS A 158 10.26 -7.28 19.41
C HIS A 158 11.01 -6.68 18.21
N LEU A 159 10.59 -7.04 16.99
CA LEU A 159 11.35 -6.77 15.75
C LEU A 159 10.65 -5.81 14.80
N VAL A 160 9.71 -5.00 15.30
CA VAL A 160 8.91 -4.10 14.44
C VAL A 160 9.80 -3.15 13.65
N GLU A 161 10.78 -2.53 14.31
CA GLU A 161 11.68 -1.57 13.65
C GLU A 161 12.60 -2.29 12.66
N GLU A 162 13.17 -3.41 13.07
CA GLU A 162 14.08 -4.27 12.32
C GLU A 162 13.44 -4.82 11.05
N LEU A 163 12.23 -5.38 11.16
CA LEU A 163 11.46 -5.87 10.04
C LEU A 163 10.93 -4.73 9.17
N SER A 164 10.46 -3.63 9.75
CA SER A 164 10.04 -2.46 8.95
C SER A 164 11.21 -1.89 8.14
N ALA A 165 12.41 -1.82 8.74
CA ALA A 165 13.62 -1.36 8.07
C ALA A 165 14.03 -2.30 6.94
N LEU A 166 14.01 -3.62 7.19
CA LEU A 166 14.30 -4.61 6.16
C LEU A 166 13.27 -4.50 5.02
N LEU A 167 11.98 -4.55 5.31
CA LEU A 167 10.93 -4.55 4.28
C LEU A 167 10.90 -3.26 3.45
N THR A 168 11.22 -2.11 4.07
CA THR A 168 11.25 -0.82 3.37
C THR A 168 12.59 -0.53 2.69
N GLY A 169 13.67 -1.26 3.03
CA GLY A 169 15.04 -0.91 2.66
C GLY A 169 15.56 0.35 3.36
N ALA A 170 14.92 0.78 4.45
CA ALA A 170 15.27 1.99 5.18
C ALA A 170 16.33 1.69 6.25
N GLU A 171 17.60 1.64 5.84
CA GLU A 171 18.74 1.27 6.72
C GLU A 171 18.85 2.18 7.96
N LYS A 172 18.45 3.45 7.85
CA LYS A 172 18.50 4.44 8.93
C LYS A 172 17.50 4.19 10.05
N LEU A 173 16.54 3.28 9.87
CA LEU A 173 15.47 3.04 10.84
C LEU A 173 15.91 2.14 11.99
N THR A 174 17.03 1.42 11.85
CA THR A 174 17.54 0.50 12.88
C THR A 174 19.04 0.59 13.04
N SER A 175 19.52 0.38 14.27
CA SER A 175 20.96 0.22 14.54
C SER A 175 21.48 -1.18 14.19
N HIS A 176 20.58 -2.12 13.86
CA HIS A 176 20.95 -3.50 13.55
C HIS A 176 21.45 -3.63 12.11
N GLY A 177 22.68 -4.15 11.96
CA GLY A 177 23.31 -4.34 10.64
C GLY A 177 22.57 -5.30 9.70
N GLY A 178 21.65 -6.12 10.22
CA GLY A 178 20.83 -7.05 9.43
C GLY A 178 19.90 -6.38 8.43
N ALA A 179 19.51 -5.12 8.66
CA ALA A 179 18.67 -4.34 7.75
C ALA A 179 19.43 -3.71 6.57
N LYS A 180 20.77 -3.82 6.53
CA LYS A 180 21.59 -3.29 5.43
C LYS A 180 21.45 -4.13 4.16
N ASN A 181 21.51 -3.50 3.00
CA ASN A 181 21.35 -4.17 1.69
C ASN A 181 20.09 -5.05 1.64
N SER A 182 18.95 -4.48 2.01
CA SER A 182 17.69 -5.19 1.86
C SER A 182 17.36 -5.36 0.38
N PRO A 183 16.99 -6.57 -0.08
CA PRO A 183 16.47 -6.78 -1.43
C PRO A 183 15.01 -6.31 -1.56
N TYR A 184 14.36 -5.92 -0.47
CA TYR A 184 12.94 -5.58 -0.43
C TYR A 184 12.71 -4.06 -0.43
N CYS A 185 11.73 -3.64 -1.22
CA CYS A 185 11.34 -2.23 -1.40
C CYS A 185 9.82 -2.06 -1.21
N ILE A 186 9.28 -2.54 -0.09
CA ILE A 186 7.85 -2.41 0.20
C ILE A 186 7.53 -1.00 0.70
N PRO A 187 6.46 -0.35 0.19
CA PRO A 187 6.04 0.95 0.67
C PRO A 187 5.66 0.92 2.16
N LYS A 188 6.11 1.91 2.94
CA LYS A 188 5.75 2.07 4.36
C LYS A 188 4.24 2.09 4.61
N GLN A 189 3.47 2.63 3.67
CA GLN A 189 2.01 2.74 3.77
C GLN A 189 1.30 1.38 3.68
N SER A 190 1.95 0.40 3.05
CA SER A 190 1.43 -0.96 2.97
C SER A 190 1.67 -1.76 4.24
N ILE A 191 2.49 -1.25 5.16
CA ILE A 191 2.85 -1.92 6.41
C ILE A 191 1.92 -1.45 7.52
N GLN A 192 1.12 -2.37 8.05
CA GLN A 192 0.24 -2.14 9.19
C GLN A 192 0.83 -2.79 10.44
N VAL A 193 1.20 -1.98 11.44
CA VAL A 193 1.73 -2.46 12.72
C VAL A 193 0.63 -2.46 13.78
N THR A 194 0.42 -3.62 14.40
CA THR A 194 -0.53 -3.81 15.51
C THR A 194 0.22 -4.29 16.75
N LEU A 195 0.19 -3.49 17.82
CA LEU A 195 0.76 -3.87 19.12
C LEU A 195 -0.37 -4.40 20.02
N ARG A 196 -0.26 -5.66 20.48
CA ARG A 196 -1.24 -6.19 21.45
C ARG A 196 -1.03 -5.61 22.85
N LYS A 197 -2.10 -5.66 23.67
CA LYS A 197 -2.11 -5.17 25.06
C LYS A 197 -0.90 -5.70 25.83
N GLY A 198 -0.18 -4.79 26.51
CA GLY A 198 0.99 -5.11 27.33
C GLY A 198 2.35 -5.00 26.61
N VAL A 199 2.37 -4.73 25.30
CA VAL A 199 3.61 -4.45 24.56
C VAL A 199 3.92 -2.95 24.60
N PRO A 200 5.04 -2.52 25.20
CA PRO A 200 5.43 -1.12 25.17
C PRO A 200 5.85 -0.72 23.75
N ALA A 201 5.38 0.43 23.27
CA ALA A 201 5.91 1.00 22.04
C ALA A 201 7.41 1.31 22.23
N LYS A 202 8.24 0.79 21.33
CA LYS A 202 9.68 1.08 21.34
C LYS A 202 9.83 2.59 21.11
N LYS A 203 10.52 3.28 22.04
CA LYS A 203 10.77 4.72 21.90
C LYS A 203 11.68 4.91 20.69
N LYS A 204 11.23 5.67 19.69
CA LYS A 204 12.08 6.10 18.58
C LYS A 204 13.34 6.75 19.16
N LYS A 205 14.51 6.17 18.87
CA LYS A 205 15.80 6.80 19.14
C LYS A 205 16.08 7.86 18.09
#